data_AF-A0A6J4P3Q4-F1
#
_entry.id   AF-A0A6J4P3Q4-F1
#
_cell.length_a   1.000
_cell.length_b   1.000
_cell.length_c   1.000
_cell.angle_alpha   90.00
_cell.angle_beta   90.00
_cell.angle_gamma   90.00
#
_symmetry.space_group_name_H-M   'P 1'
#
loop_
_entity.id
_entity.type
_entity.pdbx_description
1 polymer ?
#
loop_
_entity_poly.entity_id
_entity_poly.type
_entity_poly.pdbx_seq_one_letter_code
_entity_poly.pdbx_strand_id
1 'polypeptide(L)'
;MDIRSGDGPDSIQSHLGARRRHVVDGGRGDDVLALFAPRSRFDHSSRWLVDVPREKILVDGRRALVYRAVEGLGLSGSGGRLTFLGGPGRDGLSVPRAMRLEAFGGPGRDTLTGGRLADRLVGGPGRDLLIGNDGRDHCLEGERLRSCEVRR
;
A
#
# COMPACT_ATOMS: atom_id res chain seq x y z
N MET A 1 18.41 9.68 0.66
CA MET A 1 17.82 10.77 -0.12
C MET A 1 16.50 11.01 0.55
N ASP A 2 16.31 12.25 0.97
CA ASP A 2 15.13 12.66 1.71
C ASP A 2 14.31 13.54 0.76
N ILE A 3 13.04 13.20 0.58
CA ILE A 3 12.08 13.96 -0.23
C ILE A 3 11.11 14.64 0.73
N ARG A 4 10.83 15.92 0.52
CA ARG A 4 9.82 16.70 1.26
C ARG A 4 8.98 17.49 0.25
N SER A 5 7.67 17.33 0.24
CA SER A 5 6.82 17.94 -0.79
C SER A 5 6.11 19.23 -0.36
N GLY A 6 5.68 19.34 0.91
CA GLY A 6 5.33 20.62 1.52
C GLY A 6 3.89 20.71 1.99
N ASP A 7 3.20 21.81 1.69
CA ASP A 7 1.77 21.99 1.99
C ASP A 7 0.95 21.78 0.71
N GLY A 8 -0.22 21.17 0.84
CA GLY A 8 -1.13 20.84 -0.25
C GLY A 8 -1.08 19.35 -0.61
N PRO A 9 -2.01 18.87 -1.46
CA PRO A 9 -1.98 17.48 -1.95
C PRO A 9 -0.84 17.26 -2.94
N ASP A 10 0.13 16.41 -2.59
CA ASP A 10 1.29 16.13 -3.41
C ASP A 10 1.27 14.73 -4.05
N SER A 11 1.90 14.63 -5.22
CA SER A 11 2.17 13.35 -5.91
C SER A 11 3.66 13.08 -5.96
N ILE A 12 4.13 12.17 -5.11
CA ILE A 12 5.55 11.89 -4.89
C ILE A 12 5.92 10.60 -5.61
N GLN A 13 6.93 10.65 -6.47
CA GLN A 13 7.48 9.45 -7.11
C GLN A 13 8.81 9.07 -6.45
N SER A 14 8.95 7.80 -6.10
CA SER A 14 10.20 7.28 -5.53
C SER A 14 10.55 5.90 -6.07
N HIS A 15 11.84 5.66 -6.24
CA HIS A 15 12.39 4.42 -6.78
C HIS A 15 13.12 3.66 -5.67
N LEU A 16 12.76 2.39 -5.44
CA LEU A 16 13.42 1.57 -4.44
C LEU A 16 14.76 1.04 -4.94
N GLY A 17 15.84 1.74 -4.55
CA GLY A 17 17.22 1.49 -4.96
C GLY A 17 18.12 0.85 -3.89
N ALA A 18 19.32 0.41 -4.31
CA ALA A 18 20.29 -0.24 -3.44
C ALA A 18 21.06 0.76 -2.58
N ARG A 19 20.86 0.68 -1.26
CA ARG A 19 21.83 1.11 -0.21
C ARG A 19 21.78 2.55 0.30
N ARG A 20 20.70 3.32 0.15
CA ARG A 20 20.55 4.59 0.89
C ARG A 20 19.37 4.54 1.85
N ARG A 21 19.42 5.29 2.96
CA ARG A 21 18.19 5.62 3.68
C ARG A 21 17.35 6.46 2.74
N HIS A 22 16.13 6.01 2.49
CA HIS A 22 15.12 6.75 1.76
C HIS A 22 14.11 7.21 2.80
N VAL A 23 13.97 8.52 2.94
CA VAL A 23 12.91 9.14 3.73
C VAL A 23 12.03 9.92 2.76
N VAL A 24 10.73 9.72 2.82
CA VAL A 24 9.74 10.52 2.09
C VAL A 24 8.84 11.19 3.11
N ASP A 25 8.57 12.48 2.94
CA ASP A 25 7.71 13.26 3.80
C ASP A 25 6.74 14.04 2.89
N GLY A 26 5.44 13.73 2.98
CA GLY A 26 4.41 14.45 2.23
C GLY A 26 4.15 15.85 2.79
N GLY A 27 4.31 16.03 4.09
CA GLY A 27 4.02 17.29 4.77
C GLY A 27 2.54 17.40 5.13
N ARG A 28 1.89 18.52 4.77
CA ARG A 28 0.48 18.75 5.10
C ARG A 28 -0.35 18.63 3.85
N GLY A 29 -1.29 17.71 3.83
CA GLY A 29 -2.14 17.56 2.66
C GLY A 29 -2.68 16.16 2.59
N ASP A 30 -3.20 15.83 1.41
CA ASP A 30 -3.59 14.48 1.06
C ASP A 30 -2.56 13.98 0.04
N ASP A 31 -1.54 13.28 0.50
CA ASP A 31 -0.34 12.98 -0.26
C ASP A 31 -0.34 11.56 -0.78
N VAL A 32 0.16 11.39 -2.02
CA VAL A 32 0.26 10.09 -2.69
C VAL A 32 1.71 9.79 -3.02
N LEU A 33 2.18 8.64 -2.55
CA LEU A 33 3.48 8.10 -2.87
C LEU A 33 3.37 6.97 -3.89
N ALA A 34 3.87 7.20 -5.10
CA ALA A 34 4.06 6.19 -6.12
C ALA A 34 5.47 5.59 -6.02
N LEU A 35 5.56 4.32 -5.61
CA LEU A 35 6.81 3.57 -5.53
C LEU A 35 7.01 2.67 -6.73
N PHE A 36 8.17 2.81 -7.34
CA PHE A 36 8.65 1.89 -8.36
C PHE A 36 9.63 0.88 -7.76
N ALA A 37 9.27 -0.39 -7.85
CA ALA A 37 10.09 -1.52 -7.41
C ALA A 37 10.48 -2.38 -8.63
N PRO A 38 11.74 -2.31 -9.11
CA PRO A 38 12.14 -3.04 -10.31
C PRO A 38 12.20 -4.55 -10.09
N ARG A 39 11.69 -5.32 -11.07
CA ARG A 39 11.69 -6.80 -11.06
C ARG A 39 13.08 -7.42 -11.00
N SER A 40 14.10 -6.74 -11.49
CA SER A 40 15.51 -7.19 -11.40
C SER A 40 16.02 -7.27 -9.95
N ARG A 41 15.25 -6.77 -9.00
CA ARG A 41 15.62 -6.64 -7.59
C ARG A 41 14.59 -7.21 -6.64
N PHE A 42 13.31 -7.06 -6.99
CA PHE A 42 12.20 -7.54 -6.22
C PHE A 42 11.35 -8.42 -7.13
N ASP A 43 11.41 -9.72 -6.93
CA ASP A 43 10.73 -10.69 -7.79
C ASP A 43 9.40 -11.14 -7.14
N HIS A 44 8.80 -12.20 -7.68
CA HIS A 44 7.55 -12.76 -7.16
C HIS A 44 7.69 -13.48 -5.81
N SER A 45 8.91 -13.68 -5.30
CA SER A 45 9.17 -14.27 -3.99
C SER A 45 9.31 -13.22 -2.88
N SER A 46 9.55 -11.94 -3.24
CA SER A 46 9.72 -10.85 -2.28
C SER A 46 8.50 -10.69 -1.36
N ARG A 47 8.78 -10.50 -0.06
CA ARG A 47 7.78 -10.26 0.98
C ARG A 47 7.84 -8.82 1.46
N TRP A 48 6.78 -8.09 1.19
CA TRP A 48 6.57 -6.69 1.50
C TRP A 48 5.72 -6.56 2.75
N LEU A 49 6.14 -5.65 3.64
CA LEU A 49 5.33 -5.16 4.74
C LEU A 49 5.27 -3.65 4.62
N VAL A 50 4.07 -3.10 4.49
CA VAL A 50 3.78 -1.68 4.66
C VAL A 50 3.14 -1.53 6.04
N ASP A 51 3.78 -0.78 6.92
CA ASP A 51 3.36 -0.57 8.31
C ASP A 51 3.18 0.93 8.51
N VAL A 52 1.96 1.42 8.23
CA VAL A 52 1.60 2.86 8.30
C VAL A 52 1.81 3.39 9.73
N PRO A 53 1.33 2.73 10.81
CA PRO A 53 1.56 3.22 12.17
C PRO A 53 3.04 3.35 12.55
N ARG A 54 3.93 2.62 11.86
CA ARG A 54 5.39 2.70 12.08
C ARG A 54 6.15 3.37 10.93
N GLU A 55 5.45 4.03 10.02
CA GLU A 55 6.02 4.90 8.99
C GLU A 55 7.11 4.21 8.14
N LYS A 56 6.92 2.92 7.81
CA LYS A 56 7.99 2.14 7.16
C LYS A 56 7.48 1.08 6.20
N ILE A 57 8.32 0.82 5.19
CA ILE A 57 8.18 -0.32 4.30
C ILE A 57 9.38 -1.24 4.49
N LEU A 58 9.10 -2.52 4.75
CA LEU A 58 10.08 -3.59 4.76
C LEU A 58 9.93 -4.45 3.52
N VAL A 59 11.05 -4.94 3.00
CA VAL A 59 11.11 -5.98 1.97
C VAL A 59 12.05 -7.07 2.44
N ASP A 60 11.56 -8.30 2.50
CA ASP A 60 12.28 -9.47 3.01
C ASP A 60 12.89 -9.24 4.39
N GLY A 61 12.14 -8.57 5.26
CA GLY A 61 12.54 -8.22 6.63
C GLY A 61 13.52 -7.06 6.75
N ARG A 62 14.00 -6.50 5.64
CA ARG A 62 14.92 -5.35 5.62
C ARG A 62 14.15 -4.08 5.35
N ARG A 63 14.51 -3.00 6.04
CA ARG A 63 13.90 -1.69 5.82
C ARG A 63 14.27 -1.16 4.43
N ALA A 64 13.27 -0.94 3.59
CA ALA A 64 13.42 -0.40 2.24
C ALA A 64 13.16 1.10 2.19
N LEU A 65 12.16 1.59 2.94
CA LEU A 65 11.75 2.99 2.95
C LEU A 65 11.22 3.39 4.34
N VAL A 66 11.45 4.64 4.72
CA VAL A 66 10.69 5.35 5.76
C VAL A 66 9.86 6.42 5.05
N TYR A 67 8.58 6.54 5.39
CA TYR A 67 7.71 7.56 4.81
C TYR A 67 6.80 8.15 5.88
N ARG A 68 6.42 9.41 5.74
CA ARG A 68 5.61 10.16 6.72
C ARG A 68 4.62 11.04 6.02
N ALA A 69 3.48 11.28 6.67
CA ALA A 69 2.40 12.10 6.14
C ALA A 69 2.08 11.72 4.68
N VAL A 70 1.70 10.46 4.48
CA VAL A 70 1.29 9.94 3.18
C VAL A 70 0.05 9.11 3.42
N GLU A 71 -1.05 9.53 2.79
CA GLU A 71 -2.36 8.91 2.90
C GLU A 71 -2.59 7.89 1.78
N GLY A 72 -1.83 7.97 0.67
CA GLY A 72 -1.95 7.06 -0.47
C GLY A 72 -0.64 6.41 -0.87
N LEU A 73 -0.62 5.09 -1.00
CA LEU A 73 0.52 4.33 -1.51
C LEU A 73 0.16 3.57 -2.79
N GLY A 74 0.85 3.88 -3.87
CA GLY A 74 0.81 3.12 -5.12
C GLY A 74 2.09 2.34 -5.32
N LEU A 75 2.01 1.03 -5.53
CA LEU A 75 3.16 0.20 -5.89
C LEU A 75 3.10 -0.17 -7.37
N SER A 76 4.24 -0.11 -8.04
CA SER A 76 4.39 -0.50 -9.44
C SER A 76 5.65 -1.36 -9.67
N GLY A 77 5.62 -2.19 -10.72
CA GLY A 77 6.74 -3.04 -11.10
C GLY A 77 6.63 -4.48 -10.59
N SER A 78 7.34 -4.80 -9.50
CA SER A 78 7.51 -6.15 -8.96
C SER A 78 6.21 -6.86 -8.58
N GLY A 79 6.28 -8.18 -8.40
CA GLY A 79 5.19 -8.96 -7.83
C GLY A 79 5.45 -9.32 -6.37
N GLY A 80 4.79 -10.39 -5.93
CA GLY A 80 5.10 -11.07 -4.68
C GLY A 80 4.07 -10.92 -3.58
N ARG A 81 4.56 -11.09 -2.35
CA ARG A 81 3.90 -10.99 -1.05
C ARG A 81 3.64 -9.58 -0.56
N LEU A 82 2.44 -9.03 -0.40
CA LEU A 82 2.29 -7.81 0.42
C LEU A 82 1.34 -7.98 1.59
N THR A 83 1.81 -7.54 2.76
CA THR A 83 0.98 -7.24 3.92
C THR A 83 0.92 -5.72 4.13
N PHE A 84 -0.29 -5.17 4.19
CA PHE A 84 -0.52 -3.76 4.48
C PHE A 84 -1.22 -3.62 5.84
N LEU A 85 -0.62 -2.84 6.73
CA LEU A 85 -1.20 -2.43 8.00
C LEU A 85 -1.45 -0.93 7.93
N GLY A 86 -2.70 -0.55 7.72
CA GLY A 86 -3.14 0.84 7.76
C GLY A 86 -3.19 1.40 9.18
N GLY A 87 -3.44 2.70 9.27
CA GLY A 87 -3.46 3.48 10.49
C GLY A 87 -4.87 3.84 10.95
N PRO A 88 -5.00 4.82 11.86
CA PRO A 88 -6.28 5.40 12.24
C PRO A 88 -6.78 6.48 11.26
N GLY A 89 -6.08 6.67 10.14
CA GLY A 89 -6.27 7.78 9.21
C GLY A 89 -7.07 7.37 7.99
N ARG A 90 -7.00 8.18 6.94
CA ARG A 90 -7.47 7.73 5.63
C ARG A 90 -6.31 7.02 4.93
N ASP A 91 -6.46 5.74 4.70
CA ASP A 91 -5.43 4.93 4.06
C ASP A 91 -5.83 4.50 2.64
N GLY A 92 -4.95 4.76 1.68
CA GLY A 92 -5.07 4.37 0.29
C GLY A 92 -3.97 3.40 -0.11
N LEU A 93 -4.34 2.28 -0.72
CA LEU A 93 -3.38 1.32 -1.27
C LEU A 93 -3.81 0.85 -2.67
N SER A 94 -2.85 0.82 -3.59
CA SER A 94 -2.99 0.13 -4.88
C SER A 94 -1.72 -0.65 -5.21
N VAL A 95 -1.89 -1.94 -5.56
CA VAL A 95 -0.77 -2.85 -5.82
C VAL A 95 -0.69 -3.31 -7.28
N PRO A 96 0.49 -3.77 -7.76
CA PRO A 96 0.63 -4.31 -9.11
C PRO A 96 -0.19 -5.58 -9.30
N ARG A 97 -0.60 -5.81 -10.54
CA ARG A 97 -1.35 -6.99 -10.98
C ARG A 97 -0.79 -8.34 -10.51
N ALA A 98 0.52 -8.47 -10.35
CA ALA A 98 1.17 -9.74 -10.00
C ALA A 98 1.54 -9.87 -8.51
N MET A 99 0.83 -9.14 -7.65
CA MET A 99 1.00 -9.15 -6.19
C MET A 99 -0.20 -9.85 -5.55
N ARG A 100 0.04 -10.70 -4.56
CA ARG A 100 -0.99 -11.20 -3.65
C ARG A 100 -0.96 -10.36 -2.38
N LEU A 101 -2.11 -9.80 -2.03
CA LEU A 101 -2.30 -8.82 -0.99
C LEU A 101 -3.04 -9.41 0.22
N GLU A 102 -2.56 -9.07 1.40
CA GLU A 102 -3.32 -9.08 2.64
C GLU A 102 -3.30 -7.68 3.24
N ALA A 103 -4.42 -6.98 3.20
CA ALA A 103 -4.53 -5.59 3.62
C ALA A 103 -5.55 -5.42 4.75
N PHE A 104 -5.17 -4.62 5.74
CA PHE A 104 -6.00 -4.18 6.84
C PHE A 104 -6.02 -2.65 6.80
N GLY A 105 -7.17 -2.04 6.55
CA GLY A 105 -7.34 -0.58 6.51
C GLY A 105 -7.17 0.02 7.89
N GLY A 106 -7.90 -0.52 8.86
CA GLY A 106 -7.91 0.02 10.23
C GLY A 106 -9.10 0.94 10.42
N PRO A 107 -9.11 1.80 11.45
CA PRO A 107 -10.10 2.86 11.55
C PRO A 107 -9.87 3.91 10.48
N GLY A 108 -10.88 4.33 9.72
CA GLY A 108 -10.59 5.23 8.63
C GLY A 108 -11.67 5.39 7.56
N ARG A 109 -11.26 5.92 6.42
CA ARG A 109 -12.08 5.92 5.20
C ARG A 109 -11.24 5.35 4.09
N ASP A 110 -11.00 4.06 4.14
CA ASP A 110 -9.89 3.46 3.45
C ASP A 110 -10.26 3.09 2.02
N THR A 111 -9.27 3.06 1.13
CA THR A 111 -9.43 2.59 -0.23
C THR A 111 -8.33 1.58 -0.53
N LEU A 112 -8.70 0.30 -0.56
CA LEU A 112 -7.78 -0.82 -0.75
C LEU A 112 -8.06 -1.47 -2.10
N THR A 113 -7.06 -1.44 -3.00
CA THR A 113 -7.14 -2.03 -4.34
C THR A 113 -6.12 -3.16 -4.50
N GLY A 114 -6.63 -4.36 -4.73
CA GLY A 114 -5.89 -5.60 -4.97
C GLY A 114 -5.27 -5.74 -6.36
N GLY A 115 -4.56 -6.86 -6.56
CA GLY A 115 -3.88 -7.25 -7.78
C GLY A 115 -4.76 -8.10 -8.69
N ARG A 116 -4.20 -9.15 -9.31
CA ARG A 116 -4.98 -10.17 -10.06
C ARG A 116 -4.97 -11.53 -9.40
N LEU A 117 -4.39 -11.60 -8.22
CA LEU A 117 -4.22 -12.85 -7.46
C LEU A 117 -5.22 -12.82 -6.33
N ALA A 118 -5.48 -13.98 -5.72
CA ALA A 118 -6.41 -14.07 -4.60
C ALA A 118 -5.95 -13.20 -3.43
N ASP A 119 -6.69 -12.12 -3.16
CA ASP A 119 -6.39 -11.10 -2.17
C ASP A 119 -7.29 -11.21 -0.94
N ARG A 120 -6.81 -10.68 0.18
CA ARG A 120 -7.60 -10.53 1.41
C ARG A 120 -7.60 -9.07 1.83
N LEU A 121 -8.78 -8.45 1.79
CA LEU A 121 -8.97 -7.03 2.09
C LEU A 121 -9.89 -6.91 3.30
N VAL A 122 -9.45 -6.21 4.34
CA VAL A 122 -10.25 -5.89 5.52
C VAL A 122 -10.29 -4.38 5.63
N GLY A 123 -11.47 -3.76 5.54
CA GLY A 123 -11.61 -2.31 5.69
C GLY A 123 -11.37 -1.92 7.14
N GLY A 124 -12.28 -2.34 8.02
CA GLY A 124 -12.25 -2.02 9.44
C GLY A 124 -13.36 -1.02 9.79
N PRO A 125 -13.26 -0.31 10.91
CA PRO A 125 -14.24 0.72 11.26
C PRO A 125 -14.11 1.93 10.34
N GLY A 126 -15.12 2.21 9.52
CA GLY A 126 -14.90 3.28 8.54
C GLY A 126 -15.99 3.48 7.51
N ARG A 127 -15.61 4.08 6.39
CA ARG A 127 -16.41 4.09 5.16
C ARG A 127 -15.48 3.68 4.02
N ASP A 128 -15.27 2.39 3.92
CA ASP A 128 -14.18 1.82 3.15
C ASP A 128 -14.63 1.39 1.75
N LEU A 129 -13.69 1.46 0.83
CA LEU A 129 -13.82 0.96 -0.54
C LEU A 129 -12.79 -0.13 -0.77
N LEU A 130 -13.27 -1.37 -0.92
CA LEU A 130 -12.44 -2.53 -1.18
C LEU A 130 -12.66 -2.99 -2.64
N ILE A 131 -11.57 -3.12 -3.38
CA ILE A 131 -11.56 -3.52 -4.79
C ILE A 131 -10.62 -4.72 -4.94
N GLY A 132 -11.16 -5.93 -5.10
CA GLY A 132 -10.35 -7.16 -5.25
C GLY A 132 -9.64 -7.26 -6.61
N ASN A 133 -10.32 -6.78 -7.67
CA ASN A 133 -9.96 -6.94 -9.09
C ASN A 133 -10.12 -8.39 -9.59
N ASP A 134 -9.16 -8.95 -10.32
CA ASP A 134 -9.26 -10.33 -10.78
C ASP A 134 -8.76 -11.23 -9.65
N GLY A 135 -9.36 -12.39 -9.43
CA GLY A 135 -8.87 -13.30 -8.40
C GLY A 135 -10.00 -14.07 -7.75
N ARG A 136 -9.68 -14.68 -6.62
CA ARG A 136 -10.69 -15.15 -5.68
C ARG A 136 -10.44 -14.40 -4.39
N ASP A 137 -11.07 -13.25 -4.28
CA ASP A 137 -10.78 -12.23 -3.30
C ASP A 137 -11.76 -12.29 -2.14
N HIS A 138 -11.21 -12.09 -0.96
CA HIS A 138 -11.93 -12.13 0.31
C HIS A 138 -11.94 -10.73 0.90
N CYS A 139 -13.09 -10.07 0.81
CA CYS A 139 -13.32 -8.74 1.35
C CYS A 139 -14.16 -8.83 2.62
N LEU A 140 -13.70 -8.19 3.68
CA LEU A 140 -14.33 -8.19 5.00
C LEU A 140 -14.45 -6.75 5.50
N GLU A 141 -15.51 -6.45 6.23
CA GLU A 141 -15.65 -5.17 6.96
C GLU A 141 -15.44 -3.96 6.04
N GLY A 142 -16.10 -3.95 4.88
CA GLY A 142 -16.03 -2.83 3.93
C GLY A 142 -17.41 -2.44 3.42
N GLU A 143 -17.68 -1.14 3.40
CA GLU A 143 -18.98 -0.57 3.04
C GLU A 143 -19.24 -0.59 1.54
N ARG A 144 -18.18 -0.47 0.72
CA ARG A 144 -18.27 -0.49 -0.74
C ARG A 144 -17.31 -1.54 -1.29
N LEU A 145 -17.87 -2.59 -1.89
CA LEU A 145 -17.10 -3.71 -2.42
C LEU A 145 -17.20 -3.77 -3.95
N ARG A 146 -16.08 -4.00 -4.63
CA ARG A 146 -16.01 -4.25 -6.08
C ARG A 146 -15.11 -5.45 -6.36
N SER A 147 -15.56 -6.32 -7.26
CA SER A 147 -14.82 -7.52 -7.67
C SER A 147 -14.26 -8.31 -6.47
N CYS A 148 -15.14 -8.62 -5.52
CA CYS A 148 -14.84 -9.51 -4.40
C CYS A 148 -15.74 -10.74 -4.51
N GLU A 149 -15.17 -11.94 -4.51
CA GLU A 149 -15.90 -13.20 -4.61
C GLU A 149 -16.48 -13.61 -3.26
N VAL A 150 -15.75 -13.33 -2.17
CA VAL A 150 -16.19 -13.58 -0.80
C VAL A 150 -16.32 -12.25 -0.07
N ARG A 151 -17.48 -12.05 0.55
CA ARG A 151 -17.86 -10.79 1.19
C ARG A 151 -18.47 -11.10 2.56
N ARG A 152 -18.01 -10.44 3.63
CA ARG A 152 -18.66 -10.48 4.96
C ARG A 152 -18.54 -9.16 5.68
#